data_AF-A0A9P2M4K6-F1
#
_entry.id   AF-A0A9P2M4K6-F1
#
_cell.length_a   1.000
_cell.length_b   1.000
_cell.length_c   1.000
_cell.angle_alpha   90.00
_cell.angle_beta   90.00
_cell.angle_gamma   90.00
#
_symmetry.space_group_name_H-M   'P 1'
#
loop_
_entity.id
_entity.type
_entity.pdbx_description
1 polymer ?
#
loop_
_entity_poly.entity_id
_entity_poly.type
_entity_poly.pdbx_seq_one_letter_code
_entity_poly.pdbx_strand_id
1 'polypeptide(L)' 'MTPTELEVALLVGEGLSNKEIGVRLFISPRTVHSHLTHVYTKLGLSSRLQLAQQAARRGESERGPSRP' A
#
# COMPACT_ATOMS: atom_id res chain seq x y z
N MET A 1 5.65 -10.13 4.98
CA MET A 1 5.52 -8.69 5.31
C MET A 1 5.12 -8.56 6.76
N THR A 2 5.47 -7.46 7.41
CA THR A 2 4.97 -7.14 8.77
C THR A 2 3.53 -6.59 8.68
N PRO A 3 2.78 -6.55 9.81
CA PRO A 3 1.44 -5.93 9.83
C PRO A 3 1.46 -4.48 9.33
N THR A 4 2.42 -3.66 9.77
CA THR A 4 2.58 -2.28 9.33
C THR A 4 2.90 -2.16 7.84
N GLU A 5 3.75 -3.05 7.29
CA GLU A 5 4.03 -3.05 5.85
C GLU A 5 2.79 -3.38 5.01
N LEU A 6 1.94 -4.29 5.50
CA LEU A 6 0.68 -4.62 4.84
C LEU A 6 -0.28 -3.44 4.88
N GLU A 7 -0.42 -2.81 6.03
CA GLU A 7 -1.30 -1.65 6.21
C GLU A 7 -0.86 -0.46 5.35
N VAL A 8 0.43 -0.16 5.31
CA VAL A 8 0.99 0.85 4.40
C VAL A 8 0.67 0.51 2.94
N ALA A 9 0.83 -0.75 2.52
CA ALA A 9 0.54 -1.16 1.14
C ALA A 9 -0.95 -1.01 0.76
N LEU A 10 -1.87 -1.34 1.67
CA LEU A 10 -3.31 -1.16 1.48
C LEU A 10 -3.67 0.32 1.31
N LEU A 11 -3.14 1.18 2.19
CA LEU A 11 -3.40 2.63 2.13
C LEU A 11 -2.81 3.27 0.86
N VAL A 12 -1.71 2.74 0.33
CA VAL A 12 -1.21 3.12 -1.00
C VAL A 12 -2.18 2.72 -2.11
N GLY A 13 -2.76 1.53 -2.03
CA GLY A 13 -3.83 1.07 -2.93
C GLY A 13 -5.07 1.96 -2.90
N GLU A 14 -5.40 2.53 -1.74
CA GLU A 14 -6.45 3.55 -1.57
C GLU A 14 -6.07 4.93 -2.12
N GLY A 15 -4.82 5.13 -2.54
CA GLY A 15 -4.34 6.40 -3.12
C GLY A 15 -3.72 7.38 -2.12
N LEU A 16 -3.60 7.05 -0.83
CA LEU A 16 -3.14 7.99 0.20
C LEU A 16 -1.64 8.30 0.11
N SER A 17 -1.27 9.57 0.20
CA SER A 17 0.14 10.01 0.24
C SER A 17 0.86 9.53 1.51
N ASN A 18 2.19 9.52 1.50
CA ASN A 18 2.98 9.14 2.69
C ASN A 18 2.69 10.02 3.91
N LYS A 19 2.27 11.29 3.69
CA LYS A 19 1.88 12.20 4.76
C LYS A 19 0.57 11.75 5.41
N GLU A 20 -0.44 11.44 4.59
CA GLU A 20 -1.75 10.97 5.06
C GLU A 20 -1.62 9.61 5.76
N ILE A 21 -0.83 8.69 5.19
CA ILE A 21 -0.52 7.40 5.80
C ILE A 21 0.16 7.59 7.15
N GLY A 22 1.15 8.50 7.23
CA GLY A 22 1.85 8.78 8.48
C GLY A 22 0.92 9.30 9.57
N VAL A 23 -0.02 10.18 9.22
CA VAL A 23 -1.06 10.65 10.15
C VAL A 23 -1.95 9.49 10.60
N ARG A 24 -2.42 8.65 9.68
CA ARG A 24 -3.34 7.54 9.97
C ARG A 24 -2.72 6.45 10.84
N LEU A 25 -1.42 6.18 10.64
CA LEU A 25 -0.66 5.16 11.36
C LEU A 25 0.14 5.71 12.55
N PHE A 26 0.02 7.01 12.84
CA PHE A 26 0.77 7.69 13.90
C PHE A 26 2.30 7.52 13.79
N ILE A 27 2.83 7.56 12.56
CA ILE A 27 4.26 7.46 12.27
C ILE A 27 4.72 8.58 11.32
N SER A 28 6.02 8.84 11.29
CA SER A 28 6.54 9.88 10.39
C SER A 28 6.39 9.48 8.90
N PRO A 29 6.19 10.43 7.97
CA PRO A 29 6.18 10.14 6.53
C PRO A 29 7.49 9.48 6.04
N ARG A 30 8.60 9.74 6.74
CA ARG A 30 9.89 9.06 6.51
C ARG A 30 9.84 7.58 6.87
N THR A 31 9.20 7.24 7.98
CA THR A 31 8.98 5.84 8.40
C THR A 31 8.09 5.11 7.39
N VAL A 32 7.04 5.77 6.89
CA VAL A 32 6.21 5.23 5.79
C VAL A 32 7.06 4.93 4.56
N HIS A 33 7.95 5.83 4.17
CA HIS A 33 8.86 5.61 3.04
C HIS A 33 9.76 4.38 3.28
N SER A 34 10.34 4.22 4.47
CA SER A 34 11.14 3.03 4.79
C SER A 34 10.35 1.73 4.69
N HIS A 35 9.10 1.71 5.18
CA HIS A 35 8.21 0.56 4.99
C HIS A 35 7.94 0.30 3.51
N LEU A 36 7.67 1.33 2.70
CA LEU A 36 7.45 1.19 1.26
C LEU A 36 8.67 0.58 0.55
N THR A 37 9.89 1.01 0.89
CA THR A 37 11.12 0.42 0.35
C THR A 37 11.19 -1.08 0.64
N HIS A 38 10.87 -1.51 1.86
CA HIS A 38 10.84 -2.93 2.20
C HIS A 38 9.72 -3.67 1.46
N VAL A 39 8.54 -3.05 1.31
CA VAL A 39 7.42 -3.62 0.55
C VAL A 39 7.81 -3.82 -0.91
N TYR A 40 8.42 -2.82 -1.55
CA TYR A 40 8.90 -2.89 -2.93
C TYR A 40 9.88 -4.04 -3.11
N THR A 41 10.90 -4.13 -2.26
CA THR A 41 11.88 -5.24 -2.30
C THR A 41 11.22 -6.60 -2.13
N LYS A 42 10.27 -6.74 -1.19
CA LYS A 42 9.58 -8.01 -0.91
C LYS A 42 8.64 -8.45 -2.03
N LEU A 43 8.04 -7.50 -2.74
CA LEU A 43 7.09 -7.76 -3.81
C LEU A 43 7.73 -7.72 -5.21
N GLY A 44 9.02 -7.40 -5.31
CA GLY A 44 9.71 -7.22 -6.59
C GLY A 44 9.19 -6.04 -7.39
N LEU A 45 8.69 -5.00 -6.72
CA LEU A 45 8.14 -3.81 -7.34
C LEU A 45 9.17 -2.69 -7.35
N SER A 46 9.07 -1.78 -8.32
CA SER A 46 9.97 -0.64 -8.43
C SER A 46 9.28 0.71 -8.21
N SER A 47 7.96 0.73 -8.04
CA SER A 47 7.24 2.00 -7.88
C SER A 47 5.96 1.88 -7.06
N ARG A 48 5.56 3.04 -6.51
CA ARG A 48 4.27 3.25 -5.86
C ARG A 48 3.09 2.92 -6.79
N LEU A 49 3.21 3.27 -8.08
CA LEU A 49 2.15 2.99 -9.06
C LEU A 49 1.95 1.48 -9.24
N GLN A 50 3.04 0.72 -9.37
CA GLN A 50 2.94 -0.74 -9.43
C GLN A 50 2.33 -1.32 -8.15
N LEU A 51 2.70 -0.79 -6.98
CA LEU A 51 2.10 -1.21 -5.71
C LEU A 51 0.60 -0.91 -5.65
N ALA A 52 0.17 0.28 -6.08
CA ALA A 52 -1.23 0.66 -6.12
C ALA A 52 -2.03 -0.23 -7.10
N GLN A 53 -1.48 -0.52 -8.28
CA GLN A 53 -2.09 -1.43 -9.25
C GLN A 53 -2.21 -2.86 -8.71
N GLN A 54 -1.18 -3.36 -8.02
CA GLN A 54 -1.19 -4.69 -7.42
C GLN A 54 -2.19 -4.77 -6.25
N ALA A 55 -2.32 -3.70 -5.46
CA ALA A 55 -3.30 -3.62 -4.39
C ALA A 55 -4.73 -3.56 -4.93
N ALA A 56 -4.97 -2.79 -6.00
CA ALA A 56 -6.24 -2.76 -6.72
C ALA A 56 -6.64 -4.16 -7.24
N ARG A 57 -5.68 -4.87 -7.85
CA ARG A 57 -5.84 -6.27 -8.33
C ARG A 57 -6.22 -7.27 -7.25
N ARG A 58 -5.80 -7.05 -6.01
CA ARG A 58 -6.20 -7.88 -4.86
C ARG A 58 -7.58 -7.48 -4.33
N GLY A 59 -7.85 -6.18 -4.26
CA GLY A 59 -9.14 -5.64 -3.84
C GLY A 59 -10.30 -6.04 -4.76
N GLU A 60 -10.07 -6.16 -6.07
CA GLU A 60 -11.05 -6.68 -7.05
C GLU A 60 -11.24 -8.21 -6.97
N SER A 61 -10.28 -8.95 -6.40
CA SER A 61 -10.43 -10.40 -6.17
C SER A 61 -11.20 -10.72 -4.89
N GLU A 62 -11.23 -9.80 -3.91
CA GLU A 62 -12.01 -9.93 -2.66
C GLU A 62 -13.37 -9.21 -2.74
N ARG A 63 -13.48 -8.11 -3.51
CA ARG A 63 -14.76 -7.57 -3.97
C ARG A 63 -15.20 -8.33 -5.22
N GLY A 64 -15.79 -9.52 -5.03
CA GLY A 64 -16.45 -10.24 -6.11
C GLY A 64 -17.33 -9.30 -6.97
N PRO A 65 -17.49 -9.58 -8.27
CA PRO A 65 -18.00 -8.61 -9.23
C PRO A 65 -19.39 -8.13 -8.81
N SER A 66 -19.49 -6.85 -8.42
CA SER A 66 -20.75 -6.13 -8.60
C SER A 66 -20.95 -5.99 -10.10
N ARG A 67 -21.62 -6.99 -10.69
CA ARG A 67 -22.21 -6.93 -12.02
C ARG A 67 -23.34 -5.86 -12.00
N PRO A 68 -23.64 -5.28 -13.18
CA PRO A 68 -24.24 -3.95 -13.34
C PRO A 68 -25.62 -3.78 -12.71
#